data_AF-B6IH25-F1
#
_entry.id   AF-B6IH25-F1
#
_cell.length_a   1.000
_cell.length_b   1.000
_cell.length_c   1.000
_cell.angle_alpha   90.00
_cell.angle_beta   90.00
_cell.angle_gamma   90.00
#
_symmetry.space_group_name_H-M   'P 1'
#
loop_
_entity.id
_entity.type
_entity.pdbx_description
1 polymer ?
#
loop_
_entity_poly.entity_id
_entity_poly.type
_entity_poly.pdbx_seq_one_letter_code
_entity_poly.pdbx_strand_id
1 'polypeptide(L)'
;MAYTSYFEALEECQLSSLEYRRLYNDLVFTYKIIVSKEIIMEVPIFEIFNHAGSLRRHKYYLKSLIKNSTKISSQFLSNRVIRCWNSLPANVFPVKPSSAAFKNRLLSCDLKHFLVLNSTNY
;
A
#
# COMPACT_ATOMS: atom_id res chain seq x y z
N MET A 1 -6.19 -28.13 -19.99
CA MET A 1 -6.29 -28.05 -18.52
C MET A 1 -7.59 -27.33 -18.20
N ALA A 2 -8.45 -27.91 -17.37
CA ALA A 2 -9.70 -27.26 -16.98
C ALA A 2 -9.39 -26.22 -15.90
N TYR A 3 -10.09 -25.08 -15.93
CA TYR A 3 -9.97 -24.08 -14.86
C TYR A 3 -10.58 -24.63 -13.57
N THR A 4 -9.79 -24.69 -12.48
CA THR A 4 -10.27 -25.13 -11.16
C THR A 4 -10.68 -23.95 -10.29
N SER A 5 -9.73 -23.05 -9.97
CA SER A 5 -9.98 -21.87 -9.14
C SER A 5 -8.99 -20.75 -9.46
N TYR A 6 -9.31 -19.52 -9.02
CA TYR A 6 -8.47 -18.35 -9.23
C TYR A 6 -7.09 -18.51 -8.57
N PHE A 7 -7.07 -19.01 -7.33
CA PHE A 7 -5.81 -19.17 -6.59
C PHE A 7 -4.95 -20.31 -7.13
N GLU A 8 -5.56 -21.41 -7.56
CA GLU A 8 -4.81 -22.49 -8.23
C GLU A 8 -4.21 -22.01 -9.55
N ALA A 9 -4.97 -21.27 -10.35
CA ALA A 9 -4.45 -20.70 -11.60
C ALA A 9 -3.28 -19.73 -11.36
N LEU A 10 -3.32 -18.95 -10.27
CA LEU A 10 -2.20 -18.10 -9.87
C LEU A 10 -0.98 -18.92 -9.46
N GLU A 11 -1.16 -20.00 -8.70
CA GLU A 11 -0.08 -20.88 -8.26
C GLU A 11 0.59 -21.59 -9.43
N GLU A 12 -0.21 -22.18 -10.34
CA GLU A 12 0.27 -22.81 -11.57
C GLU A 12 1.08 -21.84 -12.44
N CYS A 13 0.62 -20.58 -12.54
CA CYS A 13 1.29 -19.55 -13.32
C CYS A 13 2.42 -18.82 -12.55
N GLN A 14 2.67 -19.18 -11.29
CA GLN A 14 3.63 -18.48 -10.41
C GLN A 14 3.37 -16.96 -10.29
N LEU A 15 2.09 -16.57 -10.25
CA LEU A 15 1.66 -15.18 -10.19
C LEU A 15 1.20 -14.79 -8.78
N SER A 16 1.51 -13.56 -8.40
CA SER A 16 0.90 -12.93 -7.22
C SER A 16 -0.55 -12.51 -7.49
N SER A 17 -1.40 -12.56 -6.45
CA SER A 17 -2.80 -12.13 -6.55
C SER A 17 -2.95 -10.69 -7.05
N LEU A 18 -4.09 -10.41 -7.69
CA LEU A 18 -4.42 -9.06 -8.15
C LEU A 18 -4.48 -8.06 -6.98
N GLU A 19 -5.01 -8.50 -5.84
CA GLU A 19 -5.07 -7.68 -4.63
C GLU A 19 -3.68 -7.30 -4.13
N TYR A 20 -2.74 -8.27 -4.10
CA TYR A 20 -1.35 -8.01 -3.71
C TYR A 20 -0.68 -7.01 -4.65
N ARG A 21 -0.79 -7.23 -5.97
CA ARG A 21 -0.23 -6.33 -6.98
C ARG A 21 -0.83 -4.93 -6.88
N ARG A 22 -2.13 -4.82 -6.62
CA ARG A 22 -2.81 -3.53 -6.43
C ARG A 22 -2.29 -2.80 -5.20
N LEU A 23 -2.23 -3.48 -4.05
CA LEU A 23 -1.71 -2.89 -2.81
C LEU A 23 -0.26 -2.42 -2.97
N TYR A 24 0.60 -3.25 -3.57
CA TYR A 24 1.99 -2.89 -3.83
C TYR A 24 2.11 -1.64 -4.71
N ASN A 25 1.37 -1.59 -5.82
CA ASN A 25 1.37 -0.41 -6.70
C ASN A 25 0.79 0.83 -6.03
N ASP A 26 -0.26 0.69 -5.23
CA ASP A 26 -0.87 1.78 -4.48
C ASP A 26 0.11 2.37 -3.45
N LEU A 27 0.92 1.55 -2.79
CA LEU A 27 1.97 2.01 -1.86
C LEU A 27 3.08 2.77 -2.59
N VAL A 28 3.55 2.26 -3.73
CA VAL A 28 4.55 2.94 -4.56
C VAL A 28 3.99 4.28 -5.07
N PHE A 29 2.75 4.31 -5.51
CA PHE A 29 2.08 5.53 -5.96
C PHE A 29 1.93 6.54 -4.81
N THR A 30 1.56 6.08 -3.63
CA THR A 30 1.50 6.92 -2.41
C THR A 30 2.87 7.50 -2.08
N TYR A 31 3.94 6.72 -2.21
CA TYR A 31 5.31 7.23 -2.04
C TYR A 31 5.66 8.34 -3.02
N LYS A 32 5.26 8.19 -4.30
CA LYS A 32 5.48 9.20 -5.33
C LYS A 32 4.77 10.52 -5.03
N ILE A 33 3.57 10.46 -4.46
CA ILE A 33 2.79 11.62 -4.04
C ILE A 33 3.41 12.29 -2.80
N ILE A 34 3.70 11.49 -1.78
CA ILE A 34 3.97 12.01 -0.43
C ILE A 34 5.45 12.32 -0.25
N VAL A 35 6.34 11.46 -0.72
CA VAL A 35 7.77 11.50 -0.38
C VAL A 35 8.61 12.02 -1.53
N SER A 36 8.57 11.39 -2.72
CA SER A 36 9.42 11.82 -3.85
C SER A 36 8.85 12.98 -4.66
N LYS A 37 7.57 13.32 -4.47
CA LYS A 37 6.90 14.43 -5.16
C LYS A 37 6.94 14.32 -6.69
N GLU A 38 7.06 13.10 -7.22
CA GLU A 38 6.98 12.80 -8.66
C GLU A 38 5.56 12.99 -9.20
N ILE A 39 4.56 12.91 -8.33
CA ILE A 39 3.14 13.04 -8.67
C ILE A 39 2.53 14.12 -7.81
N ILE A 40 1.91 15.10 -8.46
CA ILE A 40 1.20 16.20 -7.82
C ILE A 40 -0.29 15.89 -7.91
N MET A 41 -0.98 15.97 -6.78
CA MET A 41 -2.44 15.92 -6.73
C MET A 41 -2.96 17.29 -6.34
N GLU A 42 -3.90 17.83 -7.12
CA GLU A 42 -4.57 19.09 -6.81
C GLU A 42 -5.47 18.95 -5.57
N VAL A 43 -6.14 17.80 -5.44
CA VAL A 43 -7.01 17.49 -4.31
C VAL A 43 -6.26 16.58 -3.33
N PRO A 44 -6.00 17.03 -2.09
CA PRO A 44 -5.34 16.20 -1.10
C PRO A 44 -6.28 15.09 -0.61
N ILE A 45 -5.83 13.84 -0.68
CA ILE A 45 -6.53 12.68 -0.10
C ILE A 45 -5.87 12.18 1.19
N PHE A 46 -4.70 12.75 1.53
CA PHE A 46 -3.90 12.43 2.70
C PHE A 46 -3.54 13.68 3.48
N GLU A 47 -3.41 13.53 4.79
CA GLU A 47 -2.80 14.48 5.71
C GLU A 47 -1.54 13.86 6.31
N ILE A 48 -0.40 14.57 6.25
CA ILE A 48 0.85 14.13 6.89
C ILE A 48 0.77 14.46 8.38
N PHE A 49 0.91 13.44 9.21
CA PHE A 49 0.81 13.61 10.66
C PHE A 49 2.16 14.00 11.26
N ASN A 50 2.41 15.31 11.36
CA ASN A 50 3.64 15.86 11.95
C ASN A 50 3.54 15.93 13.47
N HIS A 51 3.88 14.85 14.18
CA HIS A 51 4.19 14.95 15.61
C HIS A 51 5.65 14.59 15.86
N ALA A 52 6.45 15.61 16.17
CA ALA A 52 7.87 15.51 16.49
C ALA A 52 8.20 14.66 17.74
N GLY A 53 7.21 14.07 18.41
CA GLY A 53 7.38 13.30 19.66
C GLY A 53 6.98 11.83 19.60
N SER A 54 6.56 11.29 18.45
CA SER A 54 6.14 9.87 18.40
C SER A 54 7.30 8.94 18.07
N LEU A 55 7.81 8.23 19.08
CA LEU A 55 8.86 7.21 18.89
C LEU A 55 8.37 5.93 18.18
N ARG A 56 7.04 5.73 18.11
CA ARG A 56 6.43 4.51 17.54
C ARG A 56 6.03 4.65 16.06
N ARG A 57 6.11 5.86 15.50
CA ARG A 57 5.64 6.16 14.14
C ARG A 57 6.81 6.59 13.27
N HIS A 58 6.83 6.15 12.01
CA HIS A 58 7.81 6.64 11.05
C HIS A 58 7.44 8.08 10.61
N LYS A 59 8.44 8.83 10.12
CA LYS A 59 8.31 10.25 9.73
C LYS A 59 7.28 10.55 8.64
N TYR A 60 6.79 9.53 7.94
CA TYR A 60 5.81 9.67 6.86
C TYR A 60 4.43 9.13 7.26
N TYR A 61 4.11 9.10 8.55
CA TYR A 61 2.80 8.64 9.00
C TYR A 61 1.68 9.49 8.40
N LEU A 62 0.64 8.84 7.88
CA LEU A 62 -0.46 9.47 7.15
C LEU A 62 -1.78 9.30 7.88
N LYS A 63 -2.71 10.20 7.58
CA LYS A 63 -4.14 10.06 7.84
C LYS A 63 -4.91 10.21 6.52
N SER A 64 -5.91 9.36 6.31
CA SER A 64 -6.83 9.51 5.17
C SER A 64 -7.78 10.67 5.43
N LEU A 65 -7.93 11.57 4.45
CA LEU A 65 -8.92 12.64 4.49
C LEU A 65 -10.32 12.16 4.06
N ILE A 66 -10.39 10.98 3.45
CA ILE A 66 -11.64 10.39 2.97
C ILE A 66 -12.16 9.41 4.04
N LYS A 67 -13.43 9.57 4.44
CA LYS A 67 -14.09 8.66 5.37
C LYS A 67 -14.19 7.26 4.77
N ASN A 68 -13.97 6.24 5.59
CA ASN A 68 -14.14 4.83 5.23
C ASN A 68 -15.46 4.28 5.79
N SER A 69 -16.59 4.79 5.29
CA SER A 69 -17.93 4.46 5.81
C SER A 69 -18.72 3.46 4.95
N THR A 70 -18.29 3.25 3.70
CA THR A 70 -18.97 2.37 2.73
C THR A 70 -17.98 1.46 2.02
N LYS A 71 -18.47 0.36 1.43
CA LYS A 71 -17.67 -0.54 0.59
C LYS A 71 -17.04 0.18 -0.60
N ILE A 72 -17.70 1.20 -1.16
CA ILE A 72 -17.13 2.01 -2.24
C ILE A 72 -15.99 2.87 -1.69
N SER A 73 -16.22 3.55 -0.56
CA SER A 73 -15.20 4.41 0.03
C SER A 73 -13.96 3.67 0.51
N SER A 74 -14.09 2.39 0.91
CA SER A 74 -12.96 1.54 1.27
C SER A 74 -12.06 1.23 0.08
N GLN A 75 -12.61 1.32 -1.14
CA GLN A 75 -11.85 1.17 -2.38
C GLN A 75 -11.15 2.45 -2.80
N PHE A 76 -11.25 3.59 -2.12
CA PHE A 76 -10.41 4.74 -2.46
C PHE A 76 -8.95 4.51 -2.08
N LEU A 77 -8.04 5.01 -2.91
CA LEU A 77 -6.59 4.85 -2.74
C LEU A 77 -6.16 5.10 -1.29
N SER A 78 -6.59 6.22 -0.70
CA SER A 78 -6.21 6.59 0.65
C SER A 78 -6.61 5.54 1.68
N ASN A 79 -7.83 5.00 1.59
CA ASN A 79 -8.33 3.99 2.52
C ASN A 79 -7.72 2.61 2.29
N ARG A 80 -7.42 2.24 1.04
CA ARG A 80 -6.74 0.97 0.72
C ARG A 80 -5.33 0.90 1.29
N VAL A 81 -4.58 2.01 1.25
CA VAL A 81 -3.15 2.01 1.64
C VAL A 81 -2.90 2.32 3.10
N ILE A 82 -3.78 3.10 3.76
CA ILE A 82 -3.43 3.78 5.01
C ILE A 82 -2.93 2.84 6.11
N ARG A 83 -3.58 1.68 6.26
CA ARG A 83 -3.24 0.69 7.28
C ARG A 83 -1.87 0.06 7.01
N CYS A 84 -1.61 -0.31 5.75
CA CYS A 84 -0.33 -0.90 5.35
C CYS A 84 0.79 0.14 5.42
N TRP A 85 0.59 1.32 4.84
CA TRP A 85 1.56 2.41 4.80
C TRP A 85 2.07 2.77 6.20
N ASN A 86 1.15 2.98 7.15
CA ASN A 86 1.47 3.36 8.52
C ASN A 86 2.13 2.23 9.35
N SER A 87 2.07 1.00 8.87
CA SER A 87 2.71 -0.17 9.49
C SER A 87 4.08 -0.46 8.89
N LEU A 88 4.49 0.25 7.82
CA LEU A 88 5.79 0.02 7.19
C LEU A 88 6.93 0.43 8.13
N PRO A 89 7.98 -0.40 8.26
CA PRO A 89 9.13 -0.05 9.06
C PRO A 89 9.92 1.09 8.43
N ALA A 90 10.57 1.90 9.28
CA ALA A 90 11.25 3.12 8.84
C ALA A 90 12.37 2.86 7.80
N ASN A 91 12.99 1.67 7.84
CA ASN A 91 14.07 1.27 6.92
C ASN A 91 13.60 1.08 5.46
N VAL A 92 12.31 0.87 5.22
CA VAL A 92 11.73 0.77 3.86
C VAL A 92 11.82 2.10 3.14
N PHE A 93 11.75 3.21 3.87
CA PHE A 93 11.89 4.53 3.29
C PHE A 93 13.38 4.85 3.04
N PRO A 94 13.78 5.16 1.79
CA PRO A 94 15.15 5.51 1.50
C PRO A 94 15.54 6.86 2.11
N VAL A 95 16.82 7.00 2.44
CA VAL A 95 17.38 8.23 3.05
C VAL A 95 17.19 9.42 2.10
N LYS A 96 17.53 9.24 0.82
CA LYS A 96 17.22 10.18 -0.27
C LYS A 96 15.94 9.73 -0.98
N PRO A 97 14.99 10.63 -1.28
CA PRO A 97 13.78 10.27 -1.99
C PRO A 97 14.08 9.58 -3.33
N SER A 98 13.54 8.37 -3.52
CA SER A 98 13.68 7.58 -4.75
C SER A 98 12.60 6.52 -4.79
N SER A 99 11.66 6.64 -5.73
CA SER A 99 10.57 5.67 -5.88
C SER A 99 11.10 4.28 -6.27
N ALA A 100 12.17 4.20 -7.07
CA ALA A 100 12.83 2.95 -7.41
C ALA A 100 13.43 2.26 -6.17
N ALA A 101 14.14 3.01 -5.31
CA ALA A 101 14.71 2.44 -4.08
C ALA A 101 13.62 2.00 -3.10
N PHE A 102 12.56 2.79 -2.94
CA PHE A 102 11.39 2.42 -2.12
C PHE A 102 10.71 1.15 -2.66
N LYS A 103 10.46 1.08 -3.96
CA LYS A 103 9.86 -0.07 -4.65
C LYS A 103 10.65 -1.35 -4.35
N ASN A 104 11.98 -1.30 -4.49
CA ASN A 104 12.84 -2.46 -4.22
C ASN A 104 12.84 -2.87 -2.74
N ARG A 105 12.85 -1.91 -1.81
CA ARG A 105 12.78 -2.20 -0.36
C ARG A 105 11.43 -2.80 0.03
N LEU A 106 10.34 -2.35 -0.60
CA LEU A 106 9.00 -2.85 -0.34
C LEU A 106 8.85 -4.34 -0.67
N LEU A 107 9.66 -4.88 -1.61
CA LEU A 107 9.66 -6.31 -1.92
C LEU A 107 10.10 -7.18 -0.74
N SER A 108 10.88 -6.64 0.21
CA SER A 108 11.28 -7.34 1.43
C SER A 108 10.21 -7.32 2.53
N CYS A 109 9.11 -6.58 2.34
CA CYS A 109 8.02 -6.52 3.31
C CYS A 109 6.99 -7.61 3.06
N ASP A 110 6.55 -8.27 4.12
CA ASP A 110 5.37 -9.14 4.04
C ASP A 110 4.10 -8.29 4.06
N LEU A 111 3.45 -8.19 2.90
CA LEU A 111 2.20 -7.46 2.73
C LEU A 111 0.96 -8.37 2.84
N LYS A 112 1.14 -9.69 3.00
CA LYS A 112 0.04 -10.67 2.94
C LYS A 112 -1.00 -10.44 4.04
N HIS A 113 -0.56 -9.98 5.21
CA HIS A 113 -1.44 -9.66 6.34
C HIS A 113 -2.40 -8.47 6.12
N PHE A 114 -2.23 -7.73 5.03
CA PHE A 114 -3.13 -6.64 4.63
C PHE A 114 -4.13 -7.04 3.55
N LEU A 115 -3.99 -8.24 2.98
CA LEU A 115 -4.91 -8.77 1.97
C LEU A 115 -6.17 -9.33 2.65
N VAL A 116 -7.30 -9.19 1.97
CA VAL A 116 -8.60 -9.68 2.45
C VAL A 116 -8.99 -10.97 1.73
N LEU A 117 -8.62 -11.12 0.46
CA LEU A 117 -9.02 -12.25 -0.37
C LEU A 117 -8.14 -13.47 -0.12
N ASN A 118 -8.77 -14.63 -0.01
CA ASN A 118 -8.15 -15.94 0.13
C ASN A 118 -9.04 -16.99 -0.58
N SER A 119 -8.58 -18.25 -0.60
CA SER A 119 -9.27 -19.34 -1.31
C SER A 119 -10.69 -19.62 -0.83
N THR A 120 -11.09 -19.15 0.35
CA THR A 120 -12.40 -19.40 0.94
C THR A 120 -13.41 -18.26 0.72
N ASN A 121 -12.98 -17.08 0.29
CA ASN A 121 -13.84 -15.89 0.19
C ASN A 121 -13.74 -15.13 -1.16
N TYR A 122 -13.15 -15.76 -2.17
CA TYR A 122 -13.04 -15.25 -3.54
C TYR A 122 -14.15 -15.78 -4.44
#